data_AF-A0A2V6FB95-F1
#
_entry.id   AF-A0A2V6FB95-F1
#
_cell.length_a   1.000
_cell.length_b   1.000
_cell.length_c   1.000
_cell.angle_alpha   90.00
_cell.angle_beta   90.00
_cell.angle_gamma   90.00
#
_symmetry.space_group_name_H-M   'P 1'
#
loop_
_entity.id
_entity.type
_entity.pdbx_description
1 polymer ?
#
loop_
_entity_poly.entity_id
_entity_poly.type
_entity_poly.pdbx_seq_one_letter_code
_entity_poly.pdbx_strand_id
1 'polypeptide(L)'
;MRNILFKSFALGLLLIASAQAATTIIDHGNVLDVDGNDASWRPNGGASGGANDGYLAVTDASGGSHSVLVFKDLENGLIVKAFTFECDLRIGGGRGGTASPADGFSLNYASADDPAVIDSDNDIDPSGDFSGTIGEPAPSGLAEEGTQTGLAIGFDSWVSGTITTSPRVEDVVGMSIRVDGQVVAQLPVPIKPGNVYYPTAPIPGSQGTAYEYEVPGNPPIPCKPER
;
A
#
# COMPACT_ATOMS: atom_id res chain seq x y z
N MET A 1 -43.77 61.07 20.42
CA MET A 1 -44.36 59.77 20.04
C MET A 1 -43.39 59.07 19.09
N ARG A 2 -42.94 57.85 19.47
CA ARG A 2 -42.53 56.67 18.64
C ARG A 2 -41.70 56.91 17.36
N ASN A 3 -40.58 56.24 17.08
CA ASN A 3 -40.08 54.95 17.53
C ASN A 3 -38.56 54.85 17.35
N ILE A 4 -37.95 54.23 18.35
CA ILE A 4 -36.58 53.69 18.41
C ILE A 4 -36.56 52.36 17.61
N LEU A 5 -35.36 51.97 17.15
CA LEU A 5 -34.98 50.66 16.59
C LEU A 5 -35.29 50.40 15.10
N PHE A 6 -34.29 50.60 14.26
CA PHE A 6 -33.79 49.53 13.39
C PHE A 6 -32.26 49.51 13.48
N LYS A 7 -31.77 48.99 14.61
CA LYS A 7 -30.39 48.52 14.74
C LYS A 7 -30.26 47.26 13.90
N SER A 8 -29.11 47.10 13.25
CA SER A 8 -28.59 45.83 12.75
C SER A 8 -29.41 45.19 11.63
N PHE A 9 -29.22 45.66 10.39
CA PHE A 9 -29.11 44.69 9.30
C PHE A 9 -27.78 43.97 9.50
N ALA A 10 -27.82 42.98 10.39
CA ALA A 10 -26.77 42.01 10.57
C ALA A 10 -26.47 41.43 9.18
N LEU A 11 -25.24 41.67 8.70
CA LEU A 11 -24.25 40.62 8.50
C LEU A 11 -24.85 39.21 8.40
N GLY A 12 -25.71 39.02 7.41
CA GLY A 12 -26.42 37.80 7.09
C GLY A 12 -26.04 37.33 5.70
N LEU A 13 -24.78 37.56 5.30
CA LEU A 13 -24.19 36.72 4.28
C LEU A 13 -23.90 35.39 4.95
N LEU A 14 -24.97 34.59 5.04
CA LEU A 14 -24.92 33.19 5.39
C LEU A 14 -23.85 32.59 4.47
N LEU A 15 -22.69 32.27 5.02
CA LEU A 15 -21.71 31.38 4.42
C LEU A 15 -22.44 30.05 4.22
N ILE A 16 -23.16 29.94 3.11
CA ILE A 16 -23.52 28.66 2.54
C ILE A 16 -22.19 28.14 1.98
N ALA A 17 -21.31 27.66 2.86
CA ALA A 17 -20.34 26.67 2.47
C ALA A 17 -21.19 25.47 2.03
N SER A 18 -21.48 25.38 0.74
CA SER A 18 -22.06 24.17 0.18
C SER A 18 -21.09 23.06 0.54
N ALA A 19 -21.54 22.06 1.30
CA ALA A 19 -20.76 20.85 1.46
C ALA A 19 -20.48 20.30 0.05
N GLN A 20 -19.21 20.36 -0.36
CA GLN A 20 -18.77 19.79 -1.63
C GLN A 20 -18.57 18.29 -1.41
N ALA A 21 -19.15 17.50 -2.28
CA ALA A 21 -18.93 16.07 -2.35
C ALA A 21 -18.75 15.72 -3.83
N ALA A 22 -17.79 14.86 -4.10
CA ALA A 22 -17.49 14.41 -5.45
C ALA A 22 -17.22 12.91 -5.42
N THR A 23 -17.29 12.29 -6.59
CA THR A 23 -16.93 10.90 -6.80
C THR A 23 -16.17 10.85 -8.10
N THR A 24 -14.90 10.49 -8.02
CA THR A 24 -14.05 10.32 -9.18
C THR A 24 -13.81 8.84 -9.41
N ILE A 25 -13.99 8.39 -10.65
CA ILE A 25 -13.79 7.01 -11.07
C ILE A 25 -12.65 7.03 -12.10
N ILE A 26 -11.60 6.28 -11.81
CA ILE A 26 -10.48 6.06 -12.73
C ILE A 26 -10.55 4.59 -13.14
N ASP A 27 -10.78 4.35 -14.44
CA ASP A 27 -10.82 3.01 -15.04
C ASP A 27 -9.70 2.92 -16.08
N HIS A 28 -8.73 2.03 -15.86
CA HIS A 28 -7.53 1.94 -16.68
C HIS A 28 -7.73 0.98 -17.86
N GLY A 29 -8.04 1.54 -19.03
CA GLY A 29 -7.86 0.87 -20.32
C GLY A 29 -6.52 1.21 -21.02
N ASN A 30 -5.87 2.31 -20.66
CA ASN A 30 -4.55 2.74 -21.16
C ASN A 30 -3.85 3.62 -20.12
N VAL A 31 -2.75 3.14 -19.56
CA VAL A 31 -1.85 3.93 -18.68
C VAL A 31 -0.72 4.48 -19.56
N LEU A 32 -0.49 5.80 -19.49
CA LEU A 32 0.61 6.46 -20.18
C LEU A 32 1.84 6.44 -19.26
N ASP A 33 2.81 5.60 -19.62
CA ASP A 33 4.16 5.58 -19.06
C ASP A 33 4.97 6.75 -19.65
N VAL A 34 5.53 7.61 -18.79
CA VAL A 34 6.26 8.82 -19.21
C VAL A 34 7.75 8.54 -19.38
N ASP A 35 8.29 7.47 -18.76
CA ASP A 35 9.73 7.23 -18.65
C ASP A 35 10.21 5.89 -19.24
N GLY A 36 9.29 5.00 -19.64
CA GLY A 36 9.50 3.98 -20.68
C GLY A 36 10.31 2.75 -20.27
N ASN A 37 10.68 2.58 -19.00
CA ASN A 37 11.49 1.45 -18.53
C ASN A 37 10.75 0.54 -17.53
N ASP A 38 9.97 1.08 -16.59
CA ASP A 38 9.12 0.37 -15.63
C ASP A 38 7.75 1.08 -15.56
N ALA A 39 6.67 0.40 -15.14
CA ALA A 39 5.27 0.85 -15.28
C ALA A 39 4.75 1.01 -16.73
N SER A 40 5.25 0.21 -17.68
CA SER A 40 4.84 0.28 -19.08
C SER A 40 3.54 -0.50 -19.38
N TRP A 41 2.70 0.06 -20.25
CA TRP A 41 1.56 -0.69 -20.81
C TRP A 41 2.03 -1.78 -21.78
N ARG A 42 1.65 -3.03 -21.51
CA ARG A 42 1.88 -4.17 -22.39
C ARG A 42 0.57 -4.48 -23.13
N PRO A 43 0.54 -4.51 -24.48
CA PRO A 43 -0.71 -4.67 -25.23
C PRO A 43 -1.28 -6.10 -25.24
N ASN A 44 -0.57 -7.10 -24.69
CA ASN A 44 -0.97 -8.51 -24.70
C ASN A 44 -0.55 -9.19 -23.39
N GLY A 45 -1.16 -10.35 -23.09
CA GLY A 45 -0.74 -11.20 -21.97
C GLY A 45 -1.29 -10.82 -20.59
N GLY A 46 -2.37 -10.03 -20.57
CA GLY A 46 -3.15 -9.63 -19.41
C GLY A 46 -4.00 -10.78 -18.84
N ALA A 47 -5.18 -10.47 -18.32
CA ALA A 47 -5.96 -11.40 -17.48
C ALA A 47 -6.34 -12.71 -18.19
N SER A 48 -6.71 -12.66 -19.46
CA SER A 48 -7.01 -13.83 -20.31
C SER A 48 -5.76 -14.48 -20.92
N GLY A 49 -4.61 -13.80 -20.90
CA GLY A 49 -3.38 -14.21 -21.57
C GLY A 49 -3.42 -14.08 -23.10
N GLY A 50 -4.47 -13.47 -23.64
CA GLY A 50 -4.72 -13.33 -25.07
C GLY A 50 -4.03 -12.14 -25.74
N ALA A 51 -4.24 -12.02 -27.05
CA ALA A 51 -3.86 -10.83 -27.81
C ALA A 51 -4.87 -9.69 -27.57
N ASN A 52 -4.38 -8.45 -27.52
CA ASN A 52 -5.16 -7.24 -27.18
C ASN A 52 -5.82 -7.26 -25.78
N ASP A 53 -5.34 -8.14 -24.92
CA ASP A 53 -5.69 -8.20 -23.51
C ASP A 53 -4.45 -7.75 -22.76
N GLY A 54 -4.25 -6.44 -22.65
CA GLY A 54 -3.03 -5.86 -22.13
C GLY A 54 -2.98 -5.82 -20.60
N TYR A 55 -1.85 -5.40 -20.05
CA TYR A 55 -1.68 -5.14 -18.62
C TYR A 55 -0.66 -4.03 -18.38
N LEU A 56 -0.76 -3.39 -17.22
CA LEU A 56 0.28 -2.49 -16.71
C LEU A 56 1.39 -3.32 -16.06
N ALA A 57 2.60 -3.27 -16.61
CA ALA A 57 3.76 -3.90 -16.00
C ALA A 57 4.41 -2.94 -15.00
N VAL A 58 3.99 -3.01 -13.73
CA VAL A 58 4.57 -2.19 -12.63
C VAL A 58 6.07 -2.46 -12.53
N THR A 59 6.48 -3.72 -12.49
CA THR A 59 7.88 -4.13 -12.64
C THR A 59 7.95 -5.38 -13.51
N ASP A 60 9.03 -5.54 -14.27
CA ASP A 60 9.39 -6.82 -14.86
C ASP A 60 10.11 -7.71 -13.83
N ALA A 61 10.18 -9.01 -14.09
CA ALA A 61 10.92 -9.97 -13.25
C ALA A 61 12.44 -9.82 -13.41
N SER A 62 12.96 -8.66 -13.01
CA SER A 62 14.36 -8.26 -13.03
C SER A 62 14.78 -7.77 -11.65
N GLY A 63 16.07 -7.84 -11.34
CA GLY A 63 16.59 -7.33 -10.07
C GLY A 63 16.73 -5.81 -10.10
N GLY A 64 16.34 -5.14 -9.02
CA GLY A 64 16.44 -3.69 -8.85
C GLY A 64 15.46 -2.87 -9.69
N SER A 65 14.37 -3.49 -10.15
CA SER A 65 13.27 -2.78 -10.82
C SER A 65 12.31 -2.19 -9.78
N HIS A 66 11.88 -0.96 -10.00
CA HIS A 66 10.90 -0.27 -9.17
C HIS A 66 10.01 0.62 -10.02
N SER A 67 8.78 0.84 -9.55
CA SER A 67 7.95 1.93 -10.05
C SER A 67 6.91 2.35 -9.03
N VAL A 68 6.43 3.58 -9.16
CA VAL A 68 5.44 4.16 -8.26
C VAL A 68 4.37 4.84 -9.09
N LEU A 69 3.10 4.51 -8.80
CA LEU A 69 1.95 5.17 -9.40
C LEU A 69 1.24 6.00 -8.33
N VAL A 70 1.29 7.32 -8.46
CA VAL A 70 0.60 8.26 -7.58
C VAL A 70 -0.58 8.88 -8.30
N PHE A 71 -1.77 8.72 -7.73
CA PHE A 71 -2.94 9.48 -8.15
C PHE A 71 -2.91 10.83 -7.44
N LYS A 72 -2.71 11.91 -8.20
CA LYS A 72 -2.78 13.27 -7.66
C LYS A 72 -4.14 13.50 -7.01
N ASP A 73 -4.16 14.37 -6.01
CA ASP A 73 -5.40 14.78 -5.35
C ASP A 73 -6.45 15.22 -6.38
N LEU A 74 -7.54 14.47 -6.43
CA LEU A 74 -8.59 14.62 -7.44
C LEU A 74 -9.57 15.73 -7.07
N GLU A 75 -9.58 16.16 -5.80
CA GLU A 75 -10.63 17.00 -5.24
C GLU A 75 -10.08 18.16 -4.39
N ASN A 76 -8.86 18.63 -4.67
CA ASN A 76 -8.25 19.86 -4.14
C ASN A 76 -8.41 20.03 -2.62
N GLY A 77 -8.02 19.01 -1.86
CA GLY A 77 -7.93 19.00 -0.41
C GLY A 77 -9.21 18.55 0.31
N LEU A 78 -10.22 18.06 -0.43
CA LEU A 78 -11.39 17.44 0.20
C LEU A 78 -11.03 16.09 0.84
N ILE A 79 -11.66 15.81 1.98
CA ILE A 79 -11.47 14.55 2.70
C ILE A 79 -12.05 13.39 1.87
N VAL A 80 -11.24 12.38 1.59
CA VAL A 80 -11.71 11.11 1.02
C VAL A 80 -12.54 10.38 2.06
N LYS A 81 -13.85 10.31 1.84
CA LYS A 81 -14.77 9.59 2.74
C LYS A 81 -14.68 8.07 2.57
N ALA A 82 -14.47 7.64 1.34
CA ALA A 82 -14.34 6.23 0.95
C ALA A 82 -13.64 6.17 -0.41
N PHE A 83 -12.93 5.09 -0.64
CA PHE A 83 -12.43 4.71 -1.94
C PHE A 83 -12.68 3.22 -2.17
N THR A 84 -12.65 2.81 -3.42
CA THR A 84 -12.64 1.40 -3.80
C THR A 84 -11.54 1.22 -4.82
N PHE A 85 -10.70 0.21 -4.59
CA PHE A 85 -9.65 -0.19 -5.51
C PHE A 85 -9.90 -1.64 -5.87
N GLU A 86 -9.98 -1.91 -7.17
CA GLU A 86 -10.19 -3.25 -7.72
C GLU A 86 -9.20 -3.45 -8.86
N CYS A 87 -8.48 -4.58 -8.82
CA CYS A 87 -7.60 -4.98 -9.90
C CYS A 87 -7.41 -6.50 -9.91
N ASP A 88 -7.19 -7.05 -11.09
CA ASP A 88 -6.52 -8.34 -11.25
C ASP A 88 -5.01 -8.10 -11.18
N LEU A 89 -4.33 -8.86 -10.32
CA LEU A 89 -2.91 -8.67 -10.09
C LEU A 89 -2.13 -9.98 -10.22
N ARG A 90 -0.94 -9.87 -10.83
CA ARG A 90 0.05 -10.93 -10.86
C ARG A 90 1.30 -10.47 -10.11
N ILE A 91 1.66 -11.21 -9.06
CA ILE A 91 2.81 -10.90 -8.21
C ILE A 91 3.77 -12.10 -8.24
N GLY A 92 5.07 -11.83 -8.28
CA GLY A 92 6.13 -12.82 -8.13
C GLY A 92 6.61 -13.45 -9.43
N GLY A 93 6.99 -14.73 -9.38
CA GLY A 93 7.57 -15.48 -10.51
C GLY A 93 9.10 -15.45 -10.55
N GLY A 94 9.75 -14.49 -9.89
CA GLY A 94 11.21 -14.39 -9.80
C GLY A 94 11.92 -14.25 -11.15
N ARG A 95 13.16 -13.78 -11.15
CA ARG A 95 13.92 -13.64 -12.39
C ARG A 95 14.03 -14.98 -13.13
N GLY A 96 13.51 -15.01 -14.36
CA GLY A 96 13.53 -16.19 -15.22
C GLY A 96 12.68 -17.38 -14.73
N GLY A 97 11.78 -17.19 -13.75
CA GLY A 97 10.96 -18.28 -13.22
C GLY A 97 11.67 -19.16 -12.17
N THR A 98 12.92 -18.86 -11.81
CA THR A 98 13.76 -19.76 -11.00
C THR A 98 14.28 -19.14 -9.71
N ALA A 99 14.24 -17.81 -9.59
CA ALA A 99 14.63 -17.11 -8.37
C ALA A 99 13.43 -16.98 -7.41
N SER A 100 13.71 -16.79 -6.12
CA SER A 100 12.68 -16.33 -5.19
C SER A 100 12.12 -14.99 -5.66
N PRO A 101 10.79 -14.79 -5.60
CA PRO A 101 10.21 -13.46 -5.83
C PRO A 101 10.67 -12.50 -4.73
N ALA A 102 10.91 -11.26 -5.11
CA ALA A 102 11.24 -10.13 -4.24
C ALA A 102 10.97 -8.84 -5.02
N ASP A 103 10.68 -7.71 -4.37
CA ASP A 103 10.52 -7.53 -2.91
C ASP A 103 9.03 -7.60 -2.52
N GLY A 104 8.19 -6.83 -3.21
CA GLY A 104 6.74 -6.82 -3.03
C GLY A 104 6.13 -5.58 -3.68
N PHE A 105 4.96 -5.17 -3.21
CA PHE A 105 4.38 -3.85 -3.52
C PHE A 105 3.45 -3.42 -2.39
N SER A 106 3.03 -2.15 -2.39
CA SER A 106 2.05 -1.64 -1.43
C SER A 106 0.95 -0.84 -2.11
N LEU A 107 -0.21 -0.78 -1.46
CA LEU A 107 -1.30 0.15 -1.76
C LEU A 107 -1.38 1.17 -0.62
N ASN A 108 -1.27 2.45 -0.97
CA ASN A 108 -1.12 3.53 0.00
C ASN A 108 -2.24 4.57 -0.15
N TYR A 109 -2.80 4.99 0.97
CA TYR A 109 -3.56 6.22 1.13
C TYR A 109 -2.78 7.13 2.06
N ALA A 110 -1.88 7.92 1.47
CA ALA A 110 -0.89 8.73 2.16
C ALA A 110 -1.37 10.17 2.40
N SER A 111 -0.78 10.84 3.37
CA SER A 111 -1.00 12.27 3.57
C SER A 111 -0.30 13.09 2.47
N ALA A 112 -0.79 14.29 2.21
CA ALA A 112 -0.19 15.18 1.20
C ALA A 112 1.24 15.64 1.56
N ASP A 113 1.64 15.49 2.83
CA ASP A 113 2.98 15.78 3.33
C ASP A 113 3.88 14.54 3.46
N ASP A 114 3.44 13.37 2.96
CA ASP A 114 4.29 12.20 2.86
C ASP A 114 5.48 12.46 1.92
N PRO A 115 6.72 12.08 2.27
CA PRO A 115 7.87 12.28 1.40
C PRO A 115 7.68 11.70 -0.01
N ALA A 116 7.09 10.50 -0.12
CA ALA A 116 6.86 9.88 -1.43
C ALA A 116 5.82 10.64 -2.27
N VAL A 117 4.84 11.30 -1.63
CA VAL A 117 3.85 12.14 -2.30
C VAL A 117 4.47 13.47 -2.73
N ILE A 118 5.25 14.09 -1.86
CA ILE A 118 5.95 15.35 -2.15
C ILE A 118 6.89 15.18 -3.35
N ASP A 119 7.72 14.14 -3.35
CA ASP A 119 8.67 13.92 -4.43
C ASP A 119 7.93 13.61 -5.74
N SER A 120 6.90 12.75 -5.70
CA SER A 120 6.07 12.47 -6.87
C SER A 120 5.34 13.70 -7.42
N ASP A 121 4.81 14.59 -6.58
CA ASP A 121 4.15 15.83 -7.01
C ASP A 121 5.10 16.83 -7.67
N ASN A 122 6.40 16.74 -7.35
CA ASN A 122 7.47 17.57 -7.92
C ASN A 122 8.21 16.87 -9.08
N ASP A 123 7.68 15.77 -9.61
CA ASP A 123 8.30 14.95 -10.66
C ASP A 123 9.73 14.47 -10.28
N ILE A 124 9.92 14.12 -9.01
CA ILE A 124 11.13 13.50 -8.45
C ILE A 124 10.83 12.02 -8.14
N ASP A 125 11.79 11.13 -8.40
CA ASP A 125 11.67 9.69 -8.14
C ASP A 125 11.53 9.40 -6.62
N PRO A 126 10.36 8.93 -6.14
CA PRO A 126 10.11 8.70 -4.72
C PRO A 126 10.59 7.33 -4.23
N SER A 127 11.41 6.60 -5.02
CA SER A 127 11.79 5.21 -4.73
C SER A 127 12.48 5.00 -3.37
N GLY A 128 13.02 6.06 -2.75
CA GLY A 128 13.73 6.01 -1.48
C GLY A 128 12.94 6.51 -0.28
N ASP A 129 11.65 6.83 -0.44
CA ASP A 129 10.88 7.59 0.54
C ASP A 129 9.89 6.76 1.37
N PHE A 130 10.05 5.44 1.38
CA PHE A 130 9.13 4.52 2.04
C PHE A 130 9.51 4.22 3.50
N SER A 131 8.56 3.64 4.24
CA SER A 131 8.75 3.07 5.57
C SER A 131 9.82 1.97 5.56
N GLY A 132 10.46 1.71 6.70
CA GLY A 132 11.67 0.88 6.73
C GLY A 132 11.76 -0.19 7.83
N THR A 133 12.84 -0.97 7.79
CA THR A 133 13.20 -2.02 8.76
C THR A 133 14.48 -1.68 9.54
N ILE A 134 14.88 -2.49 10.52
CA ILE A 134 16.04 -2.20 11.38
C ILE A 134 17.33 -2.12 10.57
N GLY A 135 17.44 -2.94 9.52
CA GLY A 135 18.57 -2.93 8.59
C GLY A 135 18.54 -1.74 7.62
N GLU A 136 17.35 -1.21 7.36
CA GLU A 136 17.11 -0.15 6.37
C GLU A 136 16.02 0.81 6.89
N PRO A 137 16.36 1.75 7.78
CA PRO A 137 15.37 2.62 8.43
C PRO A 137 14.79 3.64 7.45
N ALA A 138 13.55 4.05 7.67
CA ALA A 138 12.90 5.10 6.90
C ALA A 138 13.67 6.44 6.96
N PRO A 139 13.73 7.22 5.86
CA PRO A 139 13.23 6.88 4.52
C PRO A 139 14.07 5.77 3.86
N SER A 140 13.42 4.81 3.21
CA SER A 140 14.05 3.61 2.65
C SER A 140 13.49 3.19 1.30
N GLY A 141 14.21 2.28 0.61
CA GLY A 141 13.81 1.71 -0.68
C GLY A 141 12.76 0.61 -0.61
N LEU A 142 12.12 0.42 0.55
CA LEU A 142 11.23 -0.70 0.83
C LEU A 142 9.78 -0.36 0.48
N ALA A 143 9.48 -0.32 -0.82
CA ALA A 143 8.17 0.08 -1.33
C ALA A 143 7.03 -0.83 -0.83
N GLU A 144 7.30 -2.11 -0.56
CA GLU A 144 6.38 -3.07 0.04
C GLU A 144 5.95 -2.71 1.46
N GLU A 145 6.77 -1.91 2.17
CA GLU A 145 6.50 -1.44 3.52
C GLU A 145 5.64 -0.17 3.56
N GLY A 146 5.35 0.40 2.39
CA GLY A 146 4.41 1.48 2.20
C GLY A 146 4.90 2.85 2.66
N THR A 147 4.03 3.86 2.54
CA THR A 147 4.35 5.25 2.85
C THR A 147 4.60 5.48 4.34
N GLN A 148 5.23 6.61 4.69
CA GLN A 148 5.57 6.95 6.08
C GLN A 148 4.38 7.54 6.86
N THR A 149 3.36 8.00 6.16
CA THR A 149 2.12 8.57 6.70
C THR A 149 0.89 7.88 6.10
N GLY A 150 -0.25 7.99 6.77
CA GLY A 150 -1.53 7.51 6.27
C GLY A 150 -1.69 5.99 6.42
N LEU A 151 -2.50 5.37 5.57
CA LEU A 151 -2.76 3.93 5.56
C LEU A 151 -1.92 3.27 4.46
N ALA A 152 -1.18 2.23 4.81
CA ALA A 152 -0.50 1.37 3.84
C ALA A 152 -0.92 -0.09 4.01
N ILE A 153 -1.12 -0.77 2.89
CA ILE A 153 -1.32 -2.22 2.82
C ILE A 153 -0.19 -2.80 1.96
N GLY A 154 0.77 -3.44 2.62
CA GLY A 154 1.90 -4.10 1.98
C GLY A 154 1.56 -5.52 1.55
N PHE A 155 2.13 -5.95 0.43
CA PHE A 155 2.08 -7.32 -0.09
C PHE A 155 3.51 -7.76 -0.35
N ASP A 156 4.04 -8.49 0.61
CA ASP A 156 5.44 -8.81 0.74
C ASP A 156 5.75 -10.22 0.22
N SER A 157 6.79 -10.33 -0.60
CA SER A 157 7.31 -11.59 -1.15
C SER A 157 8.69 -11.97 -0.61
N TRP A 158 9.31 -11.14 0.24
CA TRP A 158 10.66 -11.27 0.73
C TRP A 158 10.80 -10.92 2.22
N VAL A 159 11.51 -11.75 3.00
CA VAL A 159 11.80 -11.39 4.40
C VAL A 159 13.08 -10.56 4.49
N SER A 160 12.93 -9.27 4.79
CA SER A 160 14.02 -8.29 4.92
C SER A 160 14.56 -8.16 6.36
N GLY A 161 13.82 -8.64 7.37
CA GLY A 161 14.20 -8.68 8.79
C GLY A 161 13.33 -7.79 9.67
N THR A 162 13.64 -7.64 10.97
CA THR A 162 12.76 -6.94 11.91
C THR A 162 12.44 -5.50 11.50
N ILE A 163 11.16 -5.13 11.53
CA ILE A 163 10.66 -3.80 11.15
C ILE A 163 10.96 -2.75 12.24
N THR A 164 11.25 -1.51 11.83
CA THR A 164 11.66 -0.43 12.76
C THR A 164 10.55 0.13 13.62
N THR A 165 9.30 -0.04 13.19
CA THR A 165 8.15 0.59 13.83
C THR A 165 7.85 -0.01 15.19
N SER A 166 7.13 0.71 16.04
CA SER A 166 6.83 0.30 17.41
C SER A 166 5.42 -0.31 17.51
N PRO A 167 5.24 -1.53 18.06
CA PRO A 167 6.29 -2.42 18.57
C PRO A 167 7.12 -3.02 17.44
N ARG A 168 8.37 -3.38 17.74
CA ARG A 168 9.23 -4.10 16.79
C ARG A 168 8.58 -5.44 16.45
N VAL A 169 8.33 -5.68 15.16
CA VAL A 169 7.72 -6.91 14.63
C VAL A 169 8.67 -7.52 13.62
N GLU A 170 8.79 -8.85 13.60
CA GLU A 170 9.55 -9.55 12.59
C GLU A 170 8.81 -9.51 11.26
N ASP A 171 9.51 -9.20 10.19
CA ASP A 171 8.95 -9.17 8.85
C ASP A 171 8.52 -10.57 8.36
N VAL A 172 7.49 -10.62 7.52
CA VAL A 172 6.90 -11.85 7.00
C VAL A 172 6.53 -11.72 5.53
N VAL A 173 6.77 -12.79 4.76
CA VAL A 173 6.11 -12.95 3.45
C VAL A 173 4.61 -13.02 3.68
N GLY A 174 3.88 -12.06 3.12
CA GLY A 174 2.44 -11.98 3.30
C GLY A 174 1.88 -10.60 3.09
N MET A 175 0.98 -10.18 3.97
CA MET A 175 0.41 -8.84 3.93
C MET A 175 0.70 -8.09 5.21
N SER A 176 1.00 -6.79 5.12
CA SER A 176 1.12 -5.91 6.28
C SER A 176 0.08 -4.80 6.20
N ILE A 177 -0.43 -4.36 7.35
CA ILE A 177 -1.30 -3.18 7.46
C ILE A 177 -0.57 -2.20 8.37
N ARG A 178 -0.35 -0.98 7.87
CA ARG A 178 0.37 0.07 8.57
C ARG A 178 -0.44 1.35 8.62
N VAL A 179 -0.30 2.09 9.72
CA VAL A 179 -0.85 3.43 9.89
C VAL A 179 0.28 4.34 10.37
N ASP A 180 0.55 5.41 9.62
CA ASP A 180 1.65 6.34 9.86
C ASP A 180 3.00 5.63 10.00
N GLY A 181 3.26 4.76 9.02
CA GLY A 181 4.40 3.84 8.98
C GLY A 181 4.32 2.71 10.01
N GLN A 182 3.50 2.81 11.06
CA GLN A 182 3.46 1.84 12.16
C GLN A 182 2.67 0.58 11.78
N VAL A 183 3.27 -0.59 12.00
CA VAL A 183 2.58 -1.88 11.82
C VAL A 183 1.40 -2.01 12.79
N VAL A 184 0.21 -2.19 12.22
CA VAL A 184 -1.04 -2.50 12.92
C VAL A 184 -1.31 -4.00 12.93
N ALA A 185 -1.02 -4.67 11.80
CA ALA A 185 -1.19 -6.11 11.65
C ALA A 185 -0.22 -6.66 10.61
N GLN A 186 0.12 -7.94 10.74
CA GLN A 186 0.75 -8.71 9.68
C GLN A 186 0.01 -10.03 9.49
N LEU A 187 -0.22 -10.40 8.25
CA LEU A 187 -0.95 -11.58 7.84
C LEU A 187 0.00 -12.40 6.97
N PRO A 188 0.79 -13.30 7.57
CA PRO A 188 1.71 -14.14 6.81
C PRO A 188 0.89 -14.96 5.83
N VAL A 189 1.27 -14.93 4.55
CA VAL A 189 0.58 -15.73 3.55
C VAL A 189 1.20 -17.12 3.55
N PRO A 190 0.38 -18.16 3.70
CA PRO A 190 0.71 -19.54 3.38
C PRO A 190 1.43 -19.75 2.04
N ILE A 191 2.76 -19.71 2.04
CA ILE A 191 3.57 -20.04 0.85
C ILE A 191 3.53 -21.54 0.44
N LYS A 192 2.68 -22.35 1.10
CA LYS A 192 2.45 -23.77 0.77
C LYS A 192 0.97 -24.12 0.80
N PRO A 193 0.49 -25.01 -0.11
CA PRO A 193 -0.87 -25.54 -0.04
C PRO A 193 -1.18 -26.13 1.35
N GLY A 194 -2.24 -25.67 2.00
CA GLY A 194 -2.72 -26.20 3.28
C GLY A 194 -2.41 -25.35 4.51
N ASN A 195 -1.53 -24.36 4.41
CA ASN A 195 -1.49 -23.28 5.38
C ASN A 195 -2.70 -22.37 5.03
N VAL A 196 -3.65 -22.17 5.95
CA VAL A 196 -4.81 -21.29 5.74
C VAL A 196 -4.96 -20.46 7.00
N TYR A 197 -4.92 -19.14 6.84
CA TYR A 197 -5.29 -18.23 7.93
C TYR A 197 -6.83 -18.13 7.98
N TYR A 198 -7.44 -18.51 9.10
CA TYR A 198 -8.88 -18.41 9.30
C TYR A 198 -9.24 -17.07 9.95
N PRO A 199 -10.33 -16.40 9.57
CA PRO A 199 -10.77 -15.14 10.19
C PRO A 199 -11.02 -15.23 11.71
N THR A 200 -11.21 -16.45 12.24
CA THR A 200 -11.38 -16.74 13.67
C THR A 200 -10.07 -16.97 14.40
N ALA A 201 -8.94 -17.08 13.69
CA ALA A 201 -7.64 -17.16 14.32
C ALA A 201 -7.28 -15.80 14.95
N PRO A 202 -6.52 -15.78 16.05
CA PRO A 202 -5.96 -14.53 16.59
C PRO A 202 -5.17 -13.81 15.50
N ILE A 203 -5.30 -12.48 15.41
CA ILE A 203 -4.55 -11.65 14.46
C ILE A 203 -3.05 -11.97 14.61
N PRO A 204 -2.39 -12.56 13.61
CA PRO A 204 -0.95 -12.78 13.59
C PRO A 204 -0.27 -11.42 13.71
N GLY A 205 0.76 -11.32 14.55
CA GLY A 205 1.45 -10.05 14.76
C GLY A 205 0.62 -8.96 15.46
N SER A 206 -0.51 -9.27 16.11
CA SER A 206 -1.09 -8.34 17.07
C SER A 206 -0.07 -8.01 18.16
N GLN A 207 -0.03 -6.77 18.67
CA GLN A 207 0.93 -6.33 19.69
C GLN A 207 1.20 -7.41 20.75
N GLY A 208 2.41 -7.97 20.74
CA GLY A 208 2.87 -8.94 21.75
C GLY A 208 2.71 -10.42 21.42
N THR A 209 2.23 -10.81 20.23
CA THR A 209 2.28 -12.21 19.77
C THR A 209 3.34 -12.36 18.68
N ALA A 210 4.49 -12.96 19.05
CA ALA A 210 5.50 -13.35 18.07
C ALA A 210 4.89 -14.39 17.12
N TYR A 211 4.93 -14.12 15.82
CA TYR A 211 4.71 -15.15 14.82
C TYR A 211 6.06 -15.88 14.64
N GLU A 212 6.12 -17.16 15.00
CA GLU A 212 7.32 -17.96 14.72
C GLU A 212 7.24 -18.45 13.27
N TYR A 213 8.05 -17.85 12.40
CA TYR A 213 8.30 -18.37 11.06
C TYR A 213 9.03 -19.71 11.17
N GLU A 214 8.53 -20.75 10.50
CA GLU A 214 9.36 -21.93 10.27
C GLU A 214 10.44 -21.59 9.24
N VAL A 215 11.60 -21.18 9.75
CA VAL A 215 12.82 -21.04 8.95
C VAL A 215 13.06 -22.38 8.23
N PRO A 216 13.28 -22.40 6.91
CA PRO A 216 13.65 -23.61 6.18
C PRO A 216 14.85 -24.29 6.86
N GLY A 217 14.60 -25.41 7.55
CA GLY A 217 15.63 -26.18 8.27
C GLY A 217 15.35 -26.44 9.75
N ASN A 218 14.33 -25.82 10.35
CA ASN A 218 13.88 -26.20 11.70
C ASN A 218 12.69 -27.17 11.60
N PRO A 219 12.68 -28.31 12.33
CA PRO A 219 11.55 -29.24 12.29
C PRO A 219 10.32 -28.61 12.94
N PRO A 220 9.12 -28.96 12.46
CA PRO A 220 7.91 -28.31 12.95
C PRO A 220 7.67 -28.58 14.42
N ILE A 221 7.29 -27.51 15.14
CA ILE A 221 6.89 -27.63 16.55
C ILE A 221 5.60 -28.47 16.58
N PRO A 222 5.58 -29.64 17.26
CA PRO A 222 4.38 -30.46 17.29
C PRO A 222 3.25 -29.67 17.93
N CYS A 223 2.13 -29.54 17.23
CA CYS A 223 0.89 -29.02 17.82
C CYS A 223 0.62 -29.79 19.12
N LYS A 224 0.60 -29.08 20.26
CA LYS A 224 0.16 -29.67 21.52
C LYS A 224 -1.30 -30.10 21.36
N PRO A 225 -1.66 -31.33 21.75
CA PRO A 225 -3.06 -31.70 21.80
C PRO A 225 -3.77 -30.82 22.83
N GLU A 226 -4.83 -30.17 22.40
CA GLU A 226 -5.73 -29.39 23.27
C GLU A 226 -6.29 -30.31 24.36
N ARG A 227 -6.32 -29.78 25.60
CA ARG A 227 -7.02 -30.37 26.75
C ARG A 227 -8.26 -29.54 27.04
#